data_AF-A0A947N5G0-F1
#
_entry.id   AF-A0A947N5G0-F1
#
_cell.length_a   1.000
_cell.length_b   1.000
_cell.length_c   1.000
_cell.angle_alpha   90.00
_cell.angle_beta   90.00
_cell.angle_gamma   90.00
#
_symmetry.space_group_name_H-M   'P 1'
#
loop_
_entity.id
_entity.type
_entity.pdbx_description
1 polymer ?
#
loop_
_entity_poly.entity_id
_entity_poly.type
_entity_poly.pdbx_seq_one_letter_code
_entity_poly.pdbx_strand_id
1 'polypeptide(L)'
;MRRVLIAAIVVLYSMALLCAFMPELLGEWTTYYMYFIAAILLVHIAELGLFFKYVKKYPGSLGLSIFLTIIFGFLHWLPYKNKD
;
A
#
# COMPACT_ATOMS: atom_id res chain seq x y z
N MET A 1 0.17 -1.93 -16.77
CA MET A 1 0.73 -1.91 -15.40
C MET A 1 -0.12 -1.07 -14.43
N ARG A 2 -0.32 0.24 -14.66
CA ARG A 2 -1.12 1.12 -13.77
C ARG A 2 -2.54 0.61 -13.40
N ARG A 3 -3.30 0.07 -14.36
CA ARG A 3 -4.69 -0.42 -14.11
C ARG A 3 -4.74 -1.68 -13.25
N VAL A 4 -3.80 -2.61 -13.45
CA VAL A 4 -3.70 -3.87 -12.68
C VAL A 4 -3.37 -3.59 -11.22
N LEU A 5 -2.55 -2.58 -10.96
CA LEU A 5 -2.18 -2.17 -9.62
C LEU A 5 -3.32 -1.49 -8.88
N ILE A 6 -4.02 -0.57 -9.55
CA ILE A 6 -5.23 0.03 -8.98
C ILE A 6 -6.24 -1.08 -8.65
N ALA A 7 -6.41 -2.08 -9.52
CA ALA A 7 -7.28 -3.22 -9.24
C ALA A 7 -6.80 -4.03 -8.03
N ALA A 8 -5.52 -4.36 -7.93
CA ALA A 8 -4.95 -5.10 -6.80
C ALA A 8 -5.11 -4.37 -5.46
N ILE A 9 -4.90 -3.05 -5.45
CA ILE A 9 -5.06 -2.19 -4.28
C ILE A 9 -6.52 -2.08 -3.87
N VAL A 10 -7.43 -1.89 -4.84
CA VAL A 10 -8.87 -1.87 -4.58
C VAL A 10 -9.30 -3.19 -3.97
N VAL A 11 -8.86 -4.32 -4.52
CA VAL A 11 -9.16 -5.65 -3.98
C VAL A 11 -8.64 -5.80 -2.55
N LEU A 12 -7.39 -5.40 -2.28
CA LEU A 12 -6.79 -5.44 -0.94
C LEU A 12 -7.57 -4.59 0.08
N TYR A 13 -7.91 -3.35 -0.26
CA TYR A 13 -8.67 -2.48 0.65
C TYR A 13 -10.12 -2.94 0.81
N SER A 14 -10.77 -3.43 -0.24
CA SER A 14 -12.11 -4.02 -0.13
C SER A 14 -12.10 -5.26 0.76
N MET A 15 -11.10 -6.12 0.64
CA MET A 15 -10.94 -7.29 1.53
C MET A 15 -10.65 -6.88 2.97
N ALA A 16 -9.84 -5.85 3.20
CA ALA A 16 -9.60 -5.30 4.53
C ALA A 16 -10.89 -4.74 5.16
N LEU A 17 -11.70 -4.04 4.37
CA LEU A 17 -13.00 -3.53 4.79
C LEU A 17 -13.97 -4.67 5.14
N LEU A 18 -14.03 -5.71 4.30
CA LEU A 18 -14.85 -6.90 4.56
C LEU A 18 -14.41 -7.62 5.84
N CYS A 19 -13.10 -7.77 6.08
CA CYS A 19 -12.60 -8.36 7.33
C CYS A 19 -12.96 -7.51 8.56
N ALA A 20 -12.96 -6.18 8.45
CA ALA A 20 -13.23 -5.28 9.56
C ALA A 20 -14.72 -5.18 9.92
N PHE A 21 -15.60 -5.17 8.91
CA PHE A 21 -17.05 -4.92 9.10
C PHE A 21 -17.91 -6.19 8.99
N MET A 22 -17.43 -7.24 8.34
CA MET A 22 -18.14 -8.50 8.13
C MET A 22 -17.23 -9.71 8.38
N PRO A 23 -16.62 -9.83 9.59
CA PRO A 23 -15.66 -10.89 9.89
C PRO A 23 -16.25 -12.30 9.77
N GLU A 24 -17.56 -12.44 9.93
CA GLU A 24 -18.28 -13.72 9.80
C GLU A 24 -18.32 -14.25 8.36
N LEU A 25 -18.20 -13.38 7.36
CA LEU A 25 -18.25 -13.76 5.94
C LEU A 25 -17.05 -14.61 5.52
N LEU A 26 -15.89 -14.39 6.17
CA LEU A 26 -14.63 -15.08 5.88
C LEU A 26 -14.29 -16.15 6.93
N GLY A 27 -15.03 -16.20 8.04
CA GLY A 27 -14.87 -17.21 9.09
C GLY A 27 -13.43 -17.25 9.64
N GLU A 28 -12.85 -18.45 9.70
CA GLU A 28 -11.49 -18.67 10.22
C GLU A 28 -10.40 -17.97 9.38
N TRP A 29 -10.70 -17.66 8.12
CA TRP A 29 -9.75 -16.97 7.22
C TRP A 29 -9.55 -15.50 7.58
N THR A 30 -10.49 -14.88 8.30
CA THR A 30 -10.43 -13.47 8.71
C THR A 30 -9.13 -13.15 9.45
N THR A 31 -8.71 -14.02 10.37
CA THR A 31 -7.49 -13.84 11.16
C THR A 31 -6.24 -13.87 10.27
N TYR A 32 -6.15 -14.83 9.35
CA TYR A 32 -5.04 -14.92 8.39
C TYR A 32 -4.98 -13.71 7.47
N TYR A 33 -6.13 -13.23 7.00
CA TYR A 33 -6.21 -12.02 6.18
C TYR A 33 -5.81 -10.77 6.94
N MET A 34 -6.20 -10.61 8.20
CA MET A 34 -5.77 -9.49 9.03
C MET A 34 -4.24 -9.47 9.20
N TYR A 35 -3.61 -10.61 9.48
CA TYR A 35 -2.15 -10.69 9.55
C TYR A 35 -1.48 -10.37 8.23
N PHE A 36 -2.04 -10.84 7.11
CA PHE A 36 -1.52 -10.54 5.78
C PHE A 36 -1.61 -9.04 5.45
N ILE A 37 -2.75 -8.41 5.73
CA ILE A 37 -2.93 -6.96 5.54
C ILE A 37 -1.99 -6.17 6.44
N ALA A 38 -1.83 -6.57 7.71
CA ALA A 38 -0.92 -5.93 8.64
C ALA A 38 0.55 -6.04 8.18
N ALA A 39 0.97 -7.21 7.68
CA ALA A 39 2.29 -7.42 7.12
C ALA A 39 2.54 -6.53 5.88
N ILE A 40 1.55 -6.44 4.98
CA ILE A 40 1.60 -5.54 3.84
C ILE A 40 1.75 -4.08 4.30
N LEU A 41 0.97 -3.64 5.27
CA LEU A 41 1.06 -2.26 5.80
C LEU A 41 2.44 -1.98 6.40
N LEU A 42 2.99 -2.94 7.16
CA LEU A 42 4.35 -2.84 7.70
C LEU A 42 5.41 -2.70 6.61
N VAL A 43 5.28 -3.44 5.51
CA VAL A 43 6.17 -3.29 4.35
C VAL A 43 6.07 -1.87 3.80
N HIS A 44 4.87 -1.33 3.61
CA HIS A 44 4.69 0.04 3.09
C HIS A 44 5.29 1.10 4.02
N ILE A 45 5.23 0.90 5.35
CA ILE A 45 5.90 1.78 6.33
C ILE A 45 7.42 1.66 6.23
N ALA A 46 7.95 0.44 6.13
CA ALA A 46 9.38 0.20 5.96
C ALA A 46 9.90 0.82 4.65
N GLU A 47 9.13 0.71 3.57
CA GLU A 47 9.42 1.37 2.30
C GLU A 47 9.49 2.88 2.43
N LEU A 48 8.56 3.48 3.16
CA LEU A 48 8.55 4.92 3.39
C LEU A 48 9.85 5.38 4.07
N GLY A 49 10.35 4.61 5.05
CA GLY A 49 11.61 4.89 5.74
C GLY A 49 12.84 4.66 4.84
N LEU A 50 12.92 3.51 4.17
CA LEU A 50 14.07 3.13 3.33
C LEU A 50 14.21 3.99 2.08
N PHE A 51 13.08 4.34 1.46
CA PHE A 51 13.04 5.10 0.21
C PHE A 51 12.57 6.54 0.41
N PHE A 52 12.60 7.05 1.65
CA PHE A 52 12.23 8.41 2.00
C PHE A 52 12.92 9.46 1.11
N LYS A 53 14.19 9.22 0.75
CA LYS A 53 14.95 10.12 -0.13
C LYS A 53 14.35 10.27 -1.53
N TYR A 54 13.70 9.23 -2.05
CA TYR A 54 13.03 9.24 -3.35
C TYR A 54 11.58 9.70 -3.22
N VAL A 55 10.91 9.34 -2.13
CA VAL A 55 9.56 9.82 -1.80
C VAL A 55 9.55 11.36 -1.68
N LYS A 56 10.61 11.97 -1.14
CA LYS A 56 10.77 13.44 -1.07
C LYS A 56 11.03 14.10 -2.42
N LYS A 57 11.51 13.36 -3.44
CA LYS A 57 11.69 13.89 -4.81
C LYS A 57 10.38 14.00 -5.59
N TYR A 58 9.27 13.53 -5.02
CA TYR A 58 7.96 13.69 -5.64
C TYR A 58 7.62 15.20 -5.79
N PRO A 59 7.20 15.66 -6.97
CA PRO A 59 6.98 17.09 -7.23
C PRO A 59 5.75 17.69 -6.51
N GLY A 60 4.96 16.88 -5.81
CA GLY A 60 3.81 17.32 -5.01
C GLY A 60 4.11 17.46 -3.51
N SER A 61 3.07 17.61 -2.70
CA SER A 61 3.23 17.71 -1.24
C SER A 61 3.79 16.41 -0.65
N LEU A 62 4.61 16.53 0.40
CA LEU A 62 5.19 15.38 1.10
C LEU A 62 4.09 14.42 1.59
N GLY A 63 2.99 14.96 2.11
CA GLY A 63 1.83 14.18 2.54
C GLY A 63 1.18 13.38 1.41
N LEU A 64 1.07 13.95 0.21
CA LEU A 64 0.57 13.23 -0.96
C LEU A 64 1.53 12.11 -1.37
N SER A 65 2.85 12.34 -1.28
CA SER A 65 3.84 11.30 -1.59
C SER A 65 3.83 10.14 -0.58
N ILE A 66 3.65 10.45 0.71
CA ILE A 66 3.47 9.44 1.77
C ILE A 66 2.19 8.64 1.53
N PHE A 67 1.08 9.32 1.27
CA PHE A 67 -0.20 8.69 0.96
C PHE A 67 -0.11 7.77 -0.26
N LEU A 68 0.52 8.24 -1.33
CA LEU A 68 0.75 7.43 -2.52
C LEU A 68 1.71 6.27 -2.27
N THR A 69 2.68 6.42 -1.36
CA THR A 69 3.56 5.30 -0.96
C THR A 69 2.79 4.27 -0.15
N ILE A 70 1.84 4.65 0.71
CA ILE A 70 0.99 3.72 1.47
C ILE A 70 0.00 2.98 0.54
N ILE A 71 -0.46 3.64 -0.52
CA ILE A 71 -1.42 3.05 -1.47
C ILE A 71 -0.72 2.21 -2.54
N PHE A 72 0.39 2.69 -3.09
CA PHE A 72 1.04 2.10 -4.27
C PHE A 72 2.41 1.46 -3.97
N GLY A 73 2.96 1.63 -2.77
CA GLY A 73 4.24 1.05 -2.35
C GLY A 73 5.40 1.38 -3.32
N PHE A 74 6.16 0.34 -3.65
CA PHE A 74 7.36 0.37 -4.50
C PHE A 74 7.17 1.14 -5.81
N LEU A 75 5.97 1.10 -6.39
CA LEU A 75 5.69 1.69 -7.70
C LEU A 75 5.58 3.21 -7.69
N HIS A 76 5.34 3.83 -6.53
CA HIS A 76 5.24 5.29 -6.45
C HIS A 76 6.59 5.97 -6.63
N TRP A 77 7.62 5.49 -5.92
CA TRP A 77 8.94 6.14 -5.92
C TRP A 77 9.89 5.59 -7.01
N LEU A 78 9.63 4.39 -7.56
CA LEU A 78 10.44 3.78 -8.62
C LEU A 78 10.66 4.67 -9.88
N PRO A 79 9.63 5.34 -10.46
CA PRO A 79 9.84 6.22 -11.61
C PRO A 79 10.69 7.46 -11.29
N TYR A 80 10.83 7.83 -10.01
CA TYR A 80 11.70 8.93 -9.57
C TYR A 80 13.12 8.48 -9.28
N LYS A 81 13.36 7.18 -9.04
CA LYS A 81 14.70 6.60 -8.95
C LYS A 81 15.41 6.60 -10.31
N ASN A 82 14.68 6.40 -11.40
CA ASN A 82 15.26 6.31 -12.76
C ASN A 82 15.40 7.68 -13.46
N LYS A 83 15.21 8.79 -12.76
CA LYS A 83 15.43 10.16 -13.27
C LYS A 83 16.81 10.73 -12.91
N ASP A 84 17.65 9.95 -12.23
CA ASP A 84 19.05 10.26 -11.94
C ASP A 84 19.97 9.46 -12.88
#